data_AF-A0AAW2HDU1-F1
#
_entry.id   AF-A0AAW2HDU1-F1
#
_cell.length_a   1.000
_cell.length_b   1.000
_cell.length_c   1.000
_cell.angle_alpha   90.00
_cell.angle_beta   90.00
_cell.angle_gamma   90.00
#
_symmetry.space_group_name_H-M   'P 1'
#
loop_
_entity.id
_entity.type
_entity.pdbx_description
1 polymer ?
#
loop_
_entity_poly.entity_id
_entity_poly.type
_entity_poly.pdbx_seq_one_letter_code
_entity_poly.pdbx_strand_id
1 'polypeptide(L)'
;MLLLVFFLILLIQSPAGEEITWLCTDKFCEKYPCPELPEQCEDRSRSVLIPSPQPCNCCDHCIIFQAENETCAKIATDLKLPDFMCGPGLFCNKERKCQKFPDNKKDPFFYPNYHCVGDDCYCSVIEDGREKRIFGQFKKDEIEKDKLQCECSLVAYKARKHRIQALPPEFNPATPRCLSNGQFDPLQCIGDKCGCVDEDTGSPDENGFDYNLEALGENHPPCFDKKRHIPGYYTDCERRRYKIIIDRNELFANDTTFMFTKPIACTPDGKYETQTQ
;
A
#
# COMPACT_ATOMS: atom_id res chain seq x y z
N MET A 1 26.18 -42.45 -47.18
CA MET A 1 26.51 -42.45 -45.74
C MET A 1 27.32 -41.18 -45.47
N LEU A 2 26.76 -40.04 -45.07
CA LEU A 2 25.43 -39.74 -44.49
C LEU A 2 25.17 -40.43 -43.14
N LEU A 3 24.65 -39.64 -42.19
CA LEU A 3 24.27 -39.99 -40.80
C LEU A 3 25.46 -40.27 -39.85
N LEU A 4 25.52 -39.72 -38.63
CA LEU A 4 24.64 -38.72 -38.00
C LEU A 4 25.42 -37.97 -36.90
N VAL A 5 25.53 -36.63 -36.99
CA VAL A 5 26.03 -35.81 -35.88
C VAL A 5 24.85 -35.52 -34.96
N PHE A 6 24.65 -36.37 -33.95
CA PHE A 6 23.62 -36.15 -32.93
C PHE A 6 24.07 -35.05 -31.96
N PHE A 7 23.80 -33.80 -32.35
CA PHE A 7 23.77 -32.66 -31.43
C PHE A 7 22.69 -32.92 -30.38
N LEU A 8 23.07 -33.43 -29.22
CA LEU A 8 22.17 -33.67 -28.10
C LEU A 8 21.92 -32.36 -27.36
N ILE A 9 21.30 -31.41 -28.07
CA ILE A 9 20.71 -30.20 -27.50
C ILE A 9 19.56 -30.68 -26.61
N LEU A 10 19.84 -30.84 -25.32
CA LEU A 10 18.81 -30.91 -24.30
C LEU A 10 18.06 -29.59 -24.32
N LEU A 11 16.94 -29.58 -25.04
CA LEU A 11 15.91 -28.55 -24.91
C LEU A 11 15.36 -28.66 -23.48
N ILE A 12 15.96 -27.89 -22.57
CA ILE A 12 15.40 -27.66 -21.25
C ILE A 12 14.09 -26.91 -21.47
N GLN A 13 12.99 -27.65 -21.53
CA GLN A 13 11.66 -27.10 -21.39
C GLN A 13 11.53 -26.64 -19.93
N SER A 14 11.91 -25.40 -19.66
CA SER A 14 11.47 -24.70 -18.46
C SER A 14 9.94 -24.75 -18.42
N PRO A 15 9.30 -25.28 -17.37
CA PRO A 15 7.86 -25.13 -17.21
C PRO A 15 7.53 -23.64 -17.21
N ALA A 16 6.50 -23.26 -17.97
CA ALA A 16 6.09 -21.87 -18.09
C ALA A 16 5.12 -21.51 -16.97
N GLY A 17 5.32 -20.33 -16.35
CA GLY A 17 4.33 -19.66 -15.50
C GLY A 17 4.01 -20.38 -14.18
N GLU A 18 4.75 -20.04 -13.13
CA GLU A 18 4.27 -20.16 -11.76
C GLU A 18 4.28 -18.73 -11.17
N GLU A 19 3.11 -18.21 -10.81
CA GLU A 19 2.96 -16.82 -10.36
C GLU A 19 3.29 -16.72 -8.87
N ILE A 20 4.46 -16.18 -8.53
CA ILE A 20 4.91 -16.08 -7.14
C ILE A 20 4.57 -14.71 -6.56
N THR A 21 3.34 -14.56 -6.06
CA THR A 21 2.99 -13.49 -5.12
C THR A 21 3.75 -13.69 -3.82
N TRP A 22 4.60 -12.71 -3.50
CA TRP A 22 5.52 -12.84 -2.37
C TRP A 22 4.79 -12.88 -1.02
N LEU A 23 4.82 -14.03 -0.32
CA LEU A 23 5.44 -14.16 1.01
C LEU A 23 5.55 -15.64 1.44
N CYS A 24 6.80 -16.14 1.45
CA CYS A 24 7.15 -17.55 1.73
C CYS A 24 6.53 -18.53 0.70
N THR A 25 6.82 -19.83 0.82
CA THR A 25 6.30 -20.84 -0.12
C THR A 25 4.91 -21.31 0.32
N ASP A 26 4.10 -21.84 -0.60
CA ASP A 26 2.81 -22.46 -0.26
C ASP A 26 2.99 -23.54 0.81
N LYS A 27 4.06 -24.35 0.69
CA LYS A 27 4.49 -25.38 1.67
C LYS A 27 4.90 -24.85 3.05
N PHE A 28 5.03 -23.53 3.20
CA PHE A 28 5.09 -22.85 4.49
C PHE A 28 3.67 -22.56 4.96
N CYS A 29 2.87 -21.84 4.18
CA CYS A 29 1.51 -21.45 4.54
C CYS A 29 0.53 -22.63 4.75
N GLU A 30 0.70 -23.75 4.04
CA GLU A 30 0.07 -25.06 4.30
C GLU A 30 0.15 -25.53 5.77
N LYS A 31 1.16 -25.06 6.52
CA LYS A 31 1.42 -25.43 7.92
C LYS A 31 0.88 -24.41 8.93
N TYR A 32 0.43 -23.24 8.46
CA TYR A 32 -0.10 -22.16 9.28
C TYR A 32 -1.58 -21.95 8.94
N PRO A 33 -2.50 -22.67 9.61
CA PRO A 33 -3.93 -22.53 9.34
C PRO A 33 -4.37 -21.10 9.62
N CYS A 34 -4.94 -20.46 8.60
CA CYS A 34 -5.41 -19.10 8.72
C CYS A 34 -6.64 -18.99 9.63
N PRO A 35 -6.78 -17.88 10.38
CA PRO A 35 -8.03 -17.60 11.07
C PRO A 35 -9.14 -17.38 10.03
N GLU A 36 -10.35 -17.82 10.36
CA GLU A 36 -11.53 -17.42 9.59
C GLU A 36 -11.69 -15.90 9.66
N LEU A 37 -11.89 -15.25 8.50
CA LEU A 37 -12.16 -13.82 8.45
C LEU A 37 -13.57 -13.54 9.03
N PRO A 38 -13.77 -12.44 9.76
CA PRO A 38 -15.11 -12.02 10.17
C PRO A 38 -16.05 -11.83 8.96
N GLU A 39 -17.33 -12.18 9.12
CA GLU A 39 -18.38 -11.99 8.10
C GLU A 39 -18.46 -10.54 7.58
N GLN A 40 -18.15 -9.56 8.44
CA GLN A 40 -18.11 -8.13 8.09
C GLN A 40 -17.00 -7.77 7.08
N CYS A 41 -16.12 -8.71 6.74
CA CYS A 41 -15.04 -8.54 5.77
C CYS A 41 -15.47 -8.90 4.34
N GLU A 42 -16.65 -9.50 4.15
CA GLU A 42 -17.29 -9.62 2.84
C GLU A 42 -17.77 -8.24 2.34
N ASP A 43 -18.20 -7.36 3.25
CA ASP A 43 -18.52 -5.96 2.95
C ASP A 43 -17.25 -5.14 2.69
N ARG A 44 -16.85 -5.06 1.41
CA ARG A 44 -15.70 -4.26 0.95
C ARG A 44 -15.88 -2.76 1.11
N SER A 45 -17.11 -2.25 1.25
CA SER A 45 -17.35 -0.82 1.53
C SER A 45 -17.01 -0.45 2.99
N ARG A 46 -17.01 -1.45 3.88
CA ARG A 46 -16.75 -1.28 5.32
C ARG A 46 -15.51 -2.02 5.82
N SER A 47 -14.73 -2.65 4.95
CA SER A 47 -13.53 -3.39 5.35
C SER A 47 -12.42 -3.29 4.31
N VAL A 48 -11.17 -3.47 4.76
CA VAL A 48 -10.02 -3.67 3.89
C VAL A 48 -9.28 -4.95 4.31
N LEU A 49 -8.98 -5.82 3.35
CA LEU A 49 -8.04 -6.91 3.56
C LEU A 49 -6.62 -6.38 3.35
N ILE A 50 -5.74 -6.67 4.29
CA ILE A 50 -4.30 -6.45 4.16
C ILE A 50 -3.56 -7.76 4.48
N PRO A 51 -2.39 -8.03 3.86
CA PRO A 51 -1.60 -9.21 4.19
C PRO A 51 -1.23 -9.22 5.69
N SER A 52 -1.54 -10.30 6.40
CA SER A 52 -1.46 -10.41 7.87
C SER A 52 -0.12 -9.91 8.45
N PRO A 53 -0.10 -9.18 9.58
CA PRO A 53 1.13 -8.72 10.22
C PRO A 53 1.99 -9.85 10.82
N GLN A 54 1.54 -11.10 10.76
CA GLN A 54 2.30 -12.28 11.16
C GLN A 54 3.49 -12.56 10.22
N PRO A 55 4.53 -13.30 10.67
CA PRO A 55 5.59 -13.77 9.79
C PRO A 55 5.03 -14.50 8.57
N CYS A 56 5.64 -14.26 7.40
CA CYS A 56 5.17 -14.75 6.10
C CYS A 56 3.78 -14.30 5.64
N ASN A 57 3.04 -13.45 6.37
CA ASN A 57 1.77 -12.86 5.93
C ASN A 57 0.77 -13.85 5.27
N CYS A 58 0.82 -15.16 5.60
CA CYS A 58 0.20 -16.28 4.87
C CYS A 58 -1.34 -16.25 4.75
N CYS A 59 -1.95 -15.23 5.34
CA CYS A 59 -3.37 -15.08 5.55
C CYS A 59 -3.72 -13.60 5.35
N ASP A 60 -4.92 -13.34 4.86
CA ASP A 60 -5.47 -12.00 4.98
C ASP A 60 -5.71 -11.64 6.46
N HIS A 61 -5.56 -10.36 6.77
CA HIS A 61 -6.04 -9.75 7.99
C HIS A 61 -6.99 -8.61 7.61
N CYS A 62 -8.21 -8.70 8.12
CA CYS A 62 -9.26 -7.73 7.85
C CYS A 62 -9.23 -6.60 8.88
N ILE A 63 -9.29 -5.36 8.39
CA ILE A 63 -9.53 -4.17 9.19
C ILE A 63 -10.94 -3.66 8.85
N ILE A 64 -11.83 -3.65 9.84
CA ILE A 64 -13.21 -3.18 9.70
C ILE A 64 -13.30 -1.69 10.06
N PHE A 65 -13.84 -0.87 9.16
CA PHE A 65 -14.07 0.54 9.38
C PHE A 65 -15.37 0.78 10.15
N GLN A 66 -15.23 1.34 11.35
CA GLN A 66 -16.32 1.71 12.26
C GLN A 66 -16.89 3.08 11.89
N ALA A 67 -18.22 3.15 11.81
CA ALA A 67 -18.98 4.36 11.49
C ALA A 67 -19.17 5.29 12.71
N GLU A 68 -19.81 6.44 12.50
CA GLU A 68 -20.02 7.42 13.57
C GLU A 68 -20.88 6.84 14.71
N ASN A 69 -20.42 7.03 15.95
CA ASN A 69 -20.95 6.46 17.20
C ASN A 69 -20.82 4.93 17.36
N GLU A 70 -20.18 4.22 16.43
CA GLU A 70 -19.75 2.82 16.64
C GLU A 70 -18.52 2.73 17.56
N THR A 71 -18.18 1.53 18.04
CA THR A 71 -17.23 1.32 19.14
C THR A 71 -15.83 1.03 18.61
N CYS A 72 -14.82 1.75 19.09
CA CYS A 72 -13.45 1.66 18.57
C CYS A 72 -12.44 1.04 19.54
N ALA A 73 -11.41 0.43 18.97
CA ALA A 73 -10.16 0.16 19.66
C ALA A 73 -9.28 1.43 19.66
N LYS A 74 -8.65 1.71 20.79
CA LYS A 74 -7.39 2.46 20.77
C LYS A 74 -6.29 1.44 20.59
N ILE A 75 -5.32 1.74 19.73
CA ILE A 75 -4.19 0.87 19.44
C ILE A 75 -3.53 0.51 20.78
N ALA A 76 -3.55 -0.79 21.12
CA ALA A 76 -2.89 -1.29 22.30
C ALA A 76 -1.37 -1.26 22.10
N THR A 77 -0.61 -1.23 23.19
CA THR A 77 0.86 -1.14 23.19
C THR A 77 1.60 -2.36 22.61
N ASP A 78 0.86 -3.35 22.10
CA ASP A 78 1.26 -4.76 22.10
C ASP A 78 1.38 -5.34 20.66
N LEU A 79 1.88 -4.52 19.72
CA LEU A 79 2.19 -4.81 18.30
C LEU A 79 1.08 -5.41 17.39
N LYS A 80 -0.09 -5.78 17.92
CA LYS A 80 -1.22 -6.24 17.09
C LYS A 80 -1.85 -5.08 16.32
N LEU A 81 -2.09 -5.29 15.02
CA LEU A 81 -3.04 -4.45 14.29
C LEU A 81 -4.46 -4.68 14.85
N PRO A 82 -5.29 -3.63 14.97
CA PRO A 82 -6.65 -3.77 15.45
C PRO A 82 -7.56 -4.26 14.33
N ASP A 83 -8.37 -5.29 14.60
CA ASP A 83 -9.34 -5.85 13.66
C ASP A 83 -10.44 -4.84 13.25
N PHE A 84 -10.52 -3.70 13.96
CA PHE A 84 -11.42 -2.59 13.68
C PHE A 84 -10.83 -1.23 14.08
N MET A 85 -11.03 -0.22 13.23
CA MET A 85 -10.66 1.17 13.49
C MET A 85 -11.76 2.11 12.99
N CYS A 86 -11.75 3.39 13.39
CA CYS A 86 -12.70 4.36 12.84
C CYS A 86 -12.45 4.57 11.34
N GLY A 87 -13.52 4.72 10.55
CA GLY A 87 -13.41 5.07 9.14
C GLY A 87 -12.81 6.48 8.91
N PRO A 88 -12.47 6.83 7.66
CA PRO A 88 -11.94 8.15 7.31
C PRO A 88 -12.79 9.31 7.85
N GLY A 89 -12.14 10.37 8.32
CA GLY A 89 -12.80 11.53 8.94
C GLY A 89 -13.35 11.32 10.37
N LEU A 90 -13.14 10.16 10.99
CA LEU A 90 -13.60 9.83 12.35
C LEU A 90 -12.44 9.49 13.30
N PHE A 91 -12.53 9.89 14.58
CA PHE A 91 -11.55 9.52 15.62
C PHE A 91 -12.15 8.75 16.78
N CYS A 92 -11.32 7.92 17.41
CA CYS A 92 -11.68 7.20 18.62
C CYS A 92 -11.57 8.11 19.86
N ASN A 93 -12.71 8.56 20.38
CA ASN A 93 -12.80 9.52 21.49
C ASN A 93 -12.41 8.91 22.86
N LYS A 94 -12.66 9.60 23.99
CA LYS A 94 -12.32 9.07 25.33
C LYS A 94 -13.25 7.93 25.75
N GLU A 95 -14.49 7.99 25.30
CA GLU A 95 -15.63 7.12 25.54
C GLU A 95 -15.60 5.85 24.65
N ARG A 96 -14.51 5.65 23.88
CA ARG A 96 -14.32 4.57 22.89
C ARG A 96 -15.38 4.53 21.79
N LYS A 97 -15.86 5.69 21.36
CA LYS A 97 -16.72 5.88 20.20
C LYS A 97 -15.99 6.60 19.07
N CYS A 98 -16.27 6.19 17.83
CA CYS A 98 -15.89 6.95 16.65
C CYS A 98 -16.74 8.21 16.56
N GLN A 99 -16.12 9.39 16.45
CA GLN A 99 -16.81 10.66 16.29
C GLN A 99 -16.20 11.45 15.16
N LYS A 100 -17.01 12.26 14.46
CA LYS A 100 -16.50 13.31 13.59
C LYS A 100 -15.60 14.25 14.39
N PHE A 101 -14.51 14.66 13.77
CA PHE A 101 -13.71 15.76 14.30
C PHE A 101 -14.59 17.01 14.44
N PRO A 102 -14.59 17.70 15.60
CA PRO A 102 -15.36 18.93 15.75
C PRO A 102 -14.92 19.97 14.71
N ASP A 103 -15.85 20.78 14.22
CA ASP A 103 -15.59 21.76 13.13
C ASP A 103 -14.39 22.69 13.43
N ASN A 104 -14.21 23.03 14.72
CA ASN A 104 -13.15 23.87 15.26
C ASN A 104 -11.89 23.10 15.71
N LYS A 105 -11.90 21.77 15.62
CA LYS A 105 -10.79 20.85 15.91
C LYS A 105 -10.60 19.89 14.75
N LYS A 106 -10.24 20.48 13.61
CA LYS A 106 -9.65 19.80 12.45
C LYS A 106 -8.62 18.76 12.91
N ASP A 107 -8.67 17.58 12.31
CA ASP A 107 -7.85 16.43 12.68
C ASP A 107 -6.34 16.74 12.56
N PRO A 108 -5.53 16.48 13.61
CA PRO A 108 -4.07 16.47 13.52
C PRO A 108 -3.52 15.55 12.41
N PHE A 109 -4.30 14.61 11.91
CA PHE A 109 -3.98 13.74 10.79
C PHE A 109 -4.67 14.09 9.45
N PHE A 110 -5.61 15.04 9.34
CA PHE A 110 -6.32 15.30 8.08
C PHE A 110 -6.42 16.81 7.71
N TYR A 111 -5.65 17.69 8.37
CA TYR A 111 -5.71 19.14 8.12
C TYR A 111 -4.51 19.93 8.68
N PRO A 112 -4.13 21.00 7.97
CA PRO A 112 -3.39 20.86 6.72
C PRO A 112 -2.03 20.21 7.03
N ASN A 113 -1.82 18.96 6.60
CA ASN A 113 -0.51 18.33 6.63
C ASN A 113 0.36 18.84 5.46
N TYR A 114 0.45 20.17 5.31
CA TYR A 114 1.21 20.85 4.26
C TYR A 114 1.66 22.25 4.67
N HIS A 115 2.73 22.72 4.02
CA HIS A 115 3.31 24.06 4.14
C HIS A 115 3.40 24.68 2.74
N CYS A 116 3.19 26.00 2.62
CA CYS A 116 3.29 26.74 1.36
C CYS A 116 4.35 27.85 1.44
N VAL A 117 5.34 27.81 0.53
CA VAL A 117 6.37 28.83 0.38
C VAL A 117 6.01 29.69 -0.83
N GLY A 118 5.31 30.80 -0.57
CA GLY A 118 4.66 31.57 -1.65
C GLY A 118 3.42 30.83 -2.14
N ASP A 119 3.45 30.42 -3.42
CA ASP A 119 2.37 29.68 -4.09
C ASP A 119 2.71 28.19 -4.34
N ASP A 120 3.95 27.76 -4.03
CA ASP A 120 4.34 26.35 -4.05
C ASP A 120 4.10 25.71 -2.68
N CYS A 121 3.26 24.68 -2.65
CA CYS A 121 2.90 23.94 -1.44
C CYS A 121 3.47 22.52 -1.48
N TYR A 122 3.84 22.00 -0.31
CA TYR A 122 4.32 20.63 -0.13
C TYR A 122 3.74 20.02 1.14
N CYS A 123 3.57 18.71 1.15
CA CYS A 123 3.07 18.01 2.34
C CYS A 123 4.12 17.93 3.45
N SER A 124 3.70 18.07 4.70
CA SER A 124 4.57 18.16 5.87
C SER A 124 3.91 17.61 7.13
N VAL A 125 4.71 17.04 8.03
CA VAL A 125 4.28 16.60 9.37
C VAL A 125 5.10 17.32 10.44
N ILE A 126 4.59 17.35 11.67
CA ILE A 126 5.41 17.70 12.84
C ILE A 126 6.02 16.42 13.43
N GLU A 127 7.35 16.31 13.38
CA GLU A 127 8.15 15.25 13.99
C GLU A 127 9.11 15.87 15.00
N ASP A 128 9.14 15.33 16.22
CA ASP A 128 10.04 15.75 17.31
C ASP A 128 10.07 17.27 17.57
N GLY A 129 8.91 17.91 17.43
CA GLY A 129 8.71 19.36 17.61
C GLY A 129 9.17 20.23 16.43
N ARG A 130 9.47 19.64 15.27
CA ARG A 130 9.92 20.33 14.06
C ARG A 130 9.04 19.95 12.87
N GLU A 131 8.89 20.88 11.91
CA GLU A 131 8.30 20.53 10.63
C GLU A 131 9.25 19.66 9.81
N LYS A 132 8.70 18.64 9.16
CA LYS A 132 9.40 17.75 8.23
C LYS A 132 8.56 17.59 6.97
N ARG A 133 9.10 18.03 5.83
CA ARG A 133 8.54 17.75 4.50
C ARG A 133 8.44 16.24 4.28
N ILE A 134 7.30 15.79 3.78
CA ILE A 134 7.05 14.44 3.26
C ILE A 134 6.77 14.52 1.75
N PHE A 135 6.22 13.46 1.15
CA PHE A 135 5.91 13.44 -0.28
C PHE A 135 4.71 14.33 -0.64
N GLY A 136 4.69 14.90 -1.84
CA GLY A 136 3.60 15.72 -2.38
C GLY A 136 4.04 17.15 -2.70
N GLN A 137 3.60 17.68 -3.84
CA GLN A 137 3.76 19.08 -4.26
C GLN A 137 2.61 19.52 -5.18
N PHE A 138 2.08 20.71 -4.91
CA PHE A 138 0.91 21.30 -5.58
C PHE A 138 0.97 22.83 -5.48
N LYS A 139 0.12 23.52 -6.25
CA LYS A 139 -0.04 24.98 -6.16
C LYS A 139 -1.12 25.37 -5.15
N LYS A 140 -0.98 26.59 -4.62
CA LYS A 140 -1.85 27.13 -3.58
C LYS A 140 -3.29 27.40 -4.04
N ASP A 141 -3.50 27.60 -5.33
CA ASP A 141 -4.80 27.76 -5.98
C ASP A 141 -5.46 26.41 -6.37
N GLU A 142 -4.68 25.32 -6.40
CA GLU A 142 -5.20 23.94 -6.49
C GLU A 142 -5.82 23.46 -5.17
N ILE A 143 -5.64 24.21 -4.07
CA ILE A 143 -6.21 23.89 -2.75
C ILE A 143 -7.71 24.23 -2.75
N GLU A 144 -8.53 23.26 -3.12
CA GLU A 144 -9.98 23.36 -2.99
C GLU A 144 -10.38 23.53 -1.51
N LYS A 145 -11.21 24.54 -1.26
CA LYS A 145 -11.78 24.77 0.06
C LYS A 145 -12.71 23.61 0.41
N ASP A 146 -12.54 23.07 1.61
CA ASP A 146 -13.31 21.95 2.19
C ASP A 146 -12.97 20.55 1.63
N LYS A 147 -11.94 20.42 0.76
CA LYS A 147 -11.25 19.14 0.46
C LYS A 147 -10.10 18.81 1.43
N LEU A 148 -9.60 17.58 1.33
CA LEU A 148 -8.55 17.00 2.18
C LEU A 148 -7.27 16.84 1.35
N GLN A 149 -6.10 17.14 1.92
CA GLN A 149 -4.86 17.29 1.15
C GLN A 149 -3.71 16.60 1.86
N CYS A 150 -2.90 15.85 1.10
CA CYS A 150 -1.75 15.06 1.56
C CYS A 150 -2.05 13.72 2.26
N GLU A 151 -3.30 13.25 2.20
CA GLU A 151 -3.74 12.11 3.03
C GLU A 151 -3.07 10.79 2.66
N CYS A 152 -2.98 10.46 1.37
CA CYS A 152 -2.19 9.32 0.91
C CYS A 152 -0.72 9.43 1.32
N SER A 153 -0.13 10.63 1.19
CA SER A 153 1.26 10.87 1.56
C SER A 153 1.51 10.67 3.05
N LEU A 154 0.55 11.07 3.89
CA LEU A 154 0.60 10.86 5.32
C LEU A 154 0.40 9.37 5.68
N VAL A 155 -0.52 8.66 5.04
CA VAL A 155 -0.70 7.21 5.21
C VAL A 155 0.56 6.45 4.81
N ALA A 156 1.15 6.77 3.66
CA ALA A 156 2.42 6.20 3.21
C ALA A 156 3.58 6.50 4.17
N TYR A 157 3.66 7.72 4.69
CA TYR A 157 4.65 8.11 5.70
C TYR A 157 4.45 7.36 7.04
N LYS A 158 3.22 7.28 7.55
CA LYS A 158 2.85 6.51 8.76
C LYS A 158 3.24 5.03 8.59
N ALA A 159 2.85 4.40 7.48
CA ALA A 159 3.12 3.00 7.19
C ALA A 159 4.63 2.71 7.15
N ARG A 160 5.43 3.57 6.50
CA ARG A 160 6.89 3.48 6.50
C ARG A 160 7.46 3.64 7.92
N LYS A 161 7.05 4.69 8.66
CA LYS A 161 7.57 5.01 10.00
C LYS A 161 7.27 3.94 11.05
N HIS A 162 6.02 3.46 11.14
CA HIS A 162 5.64 2.44 12.11
C HIS A 162 6.28 1.07 11.82
N ARG A 163 6.52 0.72 10.55
CA ARG A 163 7.14 -0.58 10.22
C ARG A 163 8.65 -0.63 10.45
N ILE A 164 9.35 0.50 10.37
CA ILE A 164 10.77 0.62 10.79
C ILE A 164 10.97 0.23 12.27
N GLN A 165 9.92 0.29 13.09
CA GLN A 165 9.94 -0.11 14.50
C GLN A 165 9.58 -1.59 14.73
N ALA A 166 9.18 -2.32 13.68
CA ALA A 166 8.61 -3.68 13.79
C ALA A 166 9.26 -4.74 12.87
N LEU A 167 9.88 -4.34 11.75
CA LEU A 167 10.56 -5.23 10.80
C LEU A 167 11.88 -4.60 10.30
N PRO A 168 12.82 -5.39 9.74
CA PRO A 168 14.02 -4.85 9.11
C PRO A 168 13.68 -3.85 7.99
N PRO A 169 14.53 -2.83 7.72
CA PRO A 169 14.27 -1.80 6.70
C PRO A 169 14.01 -2.34 5.28
N GLU A 170 14.46 -3.57 5.01
CA GLU A 170 14.27 -4.32 3.76
C GLU A 170 12.82 -4.80 3.53
N PHE A 171 11.93 -4.70 4.53
CA PHE A 171 10.51 -5.05 4.43
C PHE A 171 9.61 -3.82 4.26
N ASN A 172 10.07 -2.86 3.44
CA ASN A 172 9.36 -1.63 3.11
C ASN A 172 7.95 -1.97 2.54
N PRO A 173 6.85 -1.62 3.25
CA PRO A 173 5.51 -2.14 2.98
C PRO A 173 4.95 -1.70 1.62
N ALA A 174 3.92 -2.42 1.15
CA ALA A 174 2.95 -1.84 0.23
C ALA A 174 2.36 -0.61 0.92
N THR A 175 2.64 0.56 0.36
CA THR A 175 1.97 1.83 0.68
C THR A 175 0.93 2.09 -0.41
N PRO A 176 -0.18 2.79 -0.13
CA PRO A 176 -1.03 3.28 -1.19
C PRO A 176 -0.19 4.11 -2.17
N ARG A 177 -0.55 4.08 -3.45
CA ARG A 177 0.02 4.99 -4.43
C ARG A 177 -0.65 6.35 -4.31
N CYS A 178 0.14 7.40 -4.39
CA CYS A 178 -0.35 8.77 -4.31
C CYS A 178 -0.18 9.48 -5.65
N LEU A 179 -1.10 10.41 -5.95
CA LEU A 179 -0.89 11.43 -6.97
C LEU A 179 0.23 12.39 -6.53
N SER A 180 0.82 13.13 -7.46
CA SER A 180 1.97 14.01 -7.19
C SER A 180 1.69 15.15 -6.19
N ASN A 181 0.43 15.52 -5.99
CA ASN A 181 -0.03 16.47 -4.98
C ASN A 181 -0.20 15.86 -3.57
N GLY A 182 -0.10 14.53 -3.47
CA GLY A 182 -0.16 13.76 -2.23
C GLY A 182 -1.53 13.21 -1.82
N GLN A 183 -2.58 13.41 -2.63
CA GLN A 183 -3.86 12.67 -2.58
C GLN A 183 -3.68 11.22 -3.07
N PHE A 184 -4.72 10.38 -2.96
CA PHE A 184 -4.68 8.99 -3.42
C PHE A 184 -4.70 8.91 -4.95
N ASP A 185 -3.99 7.96 -5.54
CA ASP A 185 -4.29 7.53 -6.91
C ASP A 185 -5.69 6.87 -6.90
N PRO A 186 -6.68 7.32 -7.70
CA PRO A 186 -8.02 6.72 -7.72
C PRO A 186 -8.04 5.26 -8.15
N LEU A 187 -6.96 4.75 -8.77
CA LEU A 187 -6.71 3.33 -8.92
C LEU A 187 -5.66 2.88 -7.89
N GLN A 188 -5.98 1.86 -7.11
CA GLN A 188 -5.03 1.21 -6.20
C GLN A 188 -4.86 -0.26 -6.60
N CYS A 189 -3.66 -0.81 -6.42
CA CYS A 189 -3.41 -2.24 -6.55
C CYS A 189 -2.55 -2.78 -5.39
N ILE A 190 -2.88 -4.00 -4.96
CA ILE A 190 -2.21 -4.78 -3.93
C ILE A 190 -1.92 -6.16 -4.54
N GLY A 191 -0.68 -6.37 -5.00
CA GLY A 191 -0.33 -7.58 -5.75
C GLY A 191 -0.96 -7.58 -7.14
N ASP A 192 -1.68 -8.65 -7.47
CA ASP A 192 -2.47 -8.83 -8.70
C ASP A 192 -3.88 -8.20 -8.63
N LYS A 193 -4.34 -7.81 -7.43
CA LYS A 193 -5.69 -7.25 -7.23
C LYS A 193 -5.69 -5.74 -7.21
N CYS A 194 -6.69 -5.15 -7.85
CA CYS A 194 -6.85 -3.71 -8.03
C CYS A 194 -8.27 -3.27 -7.75
N GLY A 195 -8.43 -2.03 -7.28
CA GLY A 195 -9.70 -1.43 -6.91
C GLY A 195 -9.73 0.06 -7.17
N CYS A 196 -10.94 0.61 -7.32
CA CYS A 196 -11.13 2.04 -7.37
C CYS A 196 -11.28 2.60 -5.95
N VAL A 197 -10.67 3.77 -5.70
CA VAL A 197 -10.78 4.49 -4.43
C VAL A 197 -11.12 5.96 -4.64
N ASP A 198 -11.71 6.57 -3.62
CA ASP A 198 -11.91 8.00 -3.51
C ASP A 198 -10.57 8.77 -3.40
N GLU A 199 -10.41 9.84 -4.20
CA GLU A 199 -9.14 10.59 -4.36
C GLU A 199 -8.74 11.33 -3.06
N ASP A 200 -9.72 11.80 -2.28
CA ASP A 200 -9.52 12.56 -1.03
C ASP A 200 -9.30 11.66 0.20
N THR A 201 -10.02 10.53 0.31
CA THR A 201 -10.04 9.67 1.51
C THR A 201 -9.36 8.32 1.38
N GLY A 202 -9.19 7.81 0.16
CA GLY A 202 -8.68 6.45 -0.10
C GLY A 202 -9.67 5.34 0.23
N SER A 203 -10.96 5.66 0.45
CA SER A 203 -12.02 4.66 0.66
C SER A 203 -12.29 3.89 -0.65
N PRO A 204 -12.45 2.55 -0.63
CA PRO A 204 -12.81 1.78 -1.82
C PRO A 204 -14.24 2.08 -2.30
N ASP A 205 -14.50 1.82 -3.58
CA ASP A 205 -15.86 1.80 -4.14
C ASP A 205 -16.64 0.51 -3.76
N GLU A 206 -17.86 0.37 -4.29
CA GLU A 206 -18.72 -0.80 -4.04
C GLU A 206 -18.17 -2.12 -4.61
N ASN A 207 -17.20 -2.07 -5.53
CA ASN A 207 -16.56 -3.25 -6.13
C ASN A 207 -15.31 -3.66 -5.32
N GLY A 208 -14.68 -2.74 -4.60
CA GLY A 208 -13.46 -3.00 -3.83
C GLY A 208 -12.29 -3.41 -4.73
N PHE A 209 -11.51 -4.39 -4.29
CA PHE A 209 -10.29 -4.87 -4.97
C PHE A 209 -10.51 -6.16 -5.78
N ASP A 210 -11.52 -6.19 -6.66
CA ASP A 210 -11.86 -7.39 -7.46
C ASP A 210 -11.21 -7.41 -8.87
N TYR A 211 -10.67 -6.28 -9.35
CA TYR A 211 -10.12 -6.17 -10.70
C TYR A 211 -8.72 -6.79 -10.80
N ASN A 212 -8.47 -7.63 -11.81
CA ASN A 212 -7.15 -8.23 -12.04
C ASN A 212 -6.19 -7.25 -12.72
N LEU A 213 -4.94 -7.19 -12.26
CA LEU A 213 -3.84 -6.36 -12.74
C LEU A 213 -3.58 -6.48 -14.25
N GLU A 214 -3.71 -7.70 -14.80
CA GLU A 214 -3.53 -7.97 -16.23
C GLU A 214 -4.71 -7.47 -17.08
N ALA A 215 -5.90 -7.33 -16.50
CA ALA A 215 -7.10 -6.86 -17.19
C ALA A 215 -7.20 -5.33 -17.24
N LEU A 216 -6.30 -4.60 -16.57
CA LEU A 216 -6.30 -3.13 -16.52
C LEU A 216 -6.12 -2.50 -17.91
N GLY A 217 -7.06 -1.66 -18.30
CA GLY A 217 -7.08 -1.02 -19.62
C GLY A 217 -8.06 0.14 -19.72
N GLU A 218 -8.23 0.66 -20.93
CA GLU A 218 -9.06 1.85 -21.16
C GLU A 218 -10.54 1.59 -20.79
N ASN A 219 -11.02 2.30 -19.76
CA ASN A 219 -12.32 2.14 -19.09
C ASN A 219 -12.49 0.85 -18.24
N HIS A 220 -11.41 0.15 -17.88
CA HIS A 220 -11.48 -1.00 -16.96
C HIS A 220 -10.32 -1.00 -15.94
N PRO A 221 -10.60 -0.80 -14.64
CA PRO A 221 -11.87 -0.40 -14.02
C PRO A 221 -12.27 1.06 -14.38
N PRO A 222 -13.44 1.56 -13.94
CA PRO A 222 -13.90 2.91 -14.28
C PRO A 222 -12.94 4.05 -13.90
N CYS A 223 -12.13 3.87 -12.86
CA CYS A 223 -11.09 4.82 -12.44
C CYS A 223 -9.80 4.77 -13.29
N PHE A 224 -9.68 3.91 -14.31
CA PHE A 224 -8.48 3.84 -15.15
C PHE A 224 -8.37 5.04 -16.12
N ASP A 225 -7.60 6.08 -15.74
CA ASP A 225 -7.21 7.17 -16.65
C ASP A 225 -5.90 6.81 -17.37
N LYS A 226 -5.98 6.56 -18.68
CA LYS A 226 -4.83 6.28 -19.57
C LYS A 226 -3.81 7.42 -19.70
N LYS A 227 -4.06 8.61 -19.14
CA LYS A 227 -3.08 9.70 -19.01
C LYS A 227 -2.23 9.58 -17.74
N ARG A 228 -2.74 8.90 -16.72
CA ARG A 228 -2.11 8.69 -15.40
C ARG A 228 -1.51 7.29 -15.29
N HIS A 229 -2.26 6.27 -15.74
CA HIS A 229 -1.97 4.86 -15.51
C HIS A 229 -1.44 4.18 -16.77
N ILE A 230 -0.56 3.19 -16.56
CA ILE A 230 -0.03 2.30 -17.60
C ILE A 230 -0.62 0.89 -17.44
N PRO A 231 -0.71 0.10 -18.53
CA PRO A 231 -1.06 -1.33 -18.43
C PRO A 231 -0.16 -2.05 -17.41
N GLY A 232 -0.76 -2.92 -16.58
CA GLY A 232 -0.07 -3.58 -15.48
C GLY A 232 0.29 -2.67 -14.28
N TYR A 233 -0.23 -1.44 -14.23
CA TYR A 233 -0.19 -0.45 -13.13
C TYR A 233 1.19 0.01 -12.64
N TYR A 234 2.06 -0.91 -12.20
CA TYR A 234 3.34 -0.64 -11.55
C TYR A 234 4.37 0.02 -12.50
N THR A 235 4.94 1.13 -12.06
CA THR A 235 6.05 1.86 -12.71
C THR A 235 7.37 1.07 -12.71
N ASP A 236 8.41 1.57 -13.39
CA ASP A 236 9.75 0.95 -13.34
C ASP A 236 10.42 0.97 -11.95
N CYS A 237 10.13 1.94 -11.09
CA CYS A 237 10.63 1.88 -9.71
C CYS A 237 9.90 0.79 -8.93
N GLU A 238 8.57 0.79 -8.95
CA GLU A 238 7.76 -0.19 -8.23
C GLU A 238 8.01 -1.60 -8.76
N ARG A 239 8.09 -1.83 -10.08
CA ARG A 239 8.41 -3.13 -10.67
C ARG A 239 9.78 -3.64 -10.25
N ARG A 240 10.82 -2.80 -10.24
CA ARG A 240 12.17 -3.24 -9.78
C ARG A 240 12.26 -3.40 -8.26
N ARG A 241 11.56 -2.56 -7.48
CA ARG A 241 11.46 -2.70 -6.02
C ARG A 241 10.69 -3.97 -5.68
N TYR A 242 9.57 -4.25 -6.34
CA TYR A 242 8.82 -5.49 -6.23
C TYR A 242 9.72 -6.66 -6.61
N LYS A 243 10.45 -6.59 -7.75
CA LYS A 243 11.44 -7.60 -8.19
C LYS A 243 12.59 -7.87 -7.17
N ILE A 244 12.83 -6.99 -6.19
CA ILE A 244 13.78 -7.23 -5.10
C ILE A 244 13.08 -7.69 -3.81
N ILE A 245 11.79 -7.35 -3.63
CA ILE A 245 10.99 -7.71 -2.44
C ILE A 245 10.56 -9.18 -2.44
N ILE A 246 10.26 -9.76 -3.66
CA ILE A 246 10.41 -12.32 -5.03
C ILE A 246 11.76 -13.21 -5.16
N ASP A 247 12.71 -12.91 -6.07
CA ASP A 247 14.13 -13.27 -6.10
C ASP A 247 14.76 -13.43 -4.70
N ARG A 248 14.60 -12.45 -3.79
CA ARG A 248 15.13 -12.52 -2.41
C ARG A 248 14.42 -13.59 -1.55
N ASN A 249 13.12 -13.79 -1.66
CA ASN A 249 12.40 -14.79 -0.85
C ASN A 249 12.49 -16.18 -1.48
N GLU A 250 12.63 -16.29 -2.81
CA GLU A 250 13.11 -17.48 -3.51
C GLU A 250 14.48 -17.90 -2.93
N LEU A 251 15.43 -16.96 -2.81
CA LEU A 251 16.75 -17.25 -2.25
C LEU A 251 16.67 -17.64 -0.76
N PHE A 252 15.86 -16.95 0.06
CA PHE A 252 15.60 -17.38 1.45
C PHE A 252 14.91 -18.75 1.54
N ALA A 253 13.99 -19.08 0.64
CA ALA A 253 13.29 -20.37 0.61
C ALA A 253 14.21 -21.53 0.18
N ASN A 254 15.34 -21.23 -0.47
CA ASN A 254 16.38 -22.18 -0.85
C ASN A 254 17.59 -22.13 0.12
N ASP A 255 17.38 -21.76 1.40
CA ASP A 255 18.40 -21.62 2.46
C ASP A 255 19.62 -20.75 2.06
N THR A 256 19.49 -19.92 1.03
CA THR A 256 20.62 -19.21 0.40
C THR A 256 20.73 -17.79 0.96
N THR A 257 21.87 -17.47 1.57
CA THR A 257 22.09 -16.18 2.22
C THR A 257 22.21 -15.05 1.17
N PHE A 258 21.19 -14.18 1.11
CA PHE A 258 21.19 -13.02 0.23
C PHE A 258 22.23 -11.98 0.68
N MET A 259 23.27 -11.74 -0.13
CA MET A 259 24.19 -10.61 0.11
C MET A 259 23.52 -9.30 -0.30
N PHE A 260 23.40 -8.39 0.65
CA PHE A 260 22.58 -7.19 0.57
C PHE A 260 22.87 -6.29 -0.66
N THR A 261 21.87 -6.12 -1.52
CA THR A 261 21.80 -4.99 -2.46
C THR A 261 21.13 -3.79 -1.78
N LYS A 262 21.58 -2.56 -2.08
CA LYS A 262 20.95 -1.33 -1.57
C LYS A 262 19.46 -1.32 -1.99
N PRO A 263 18.49 -1.19 -1.07
CA PRO A 263 17.07 -1.27 -1.40
C PRO A 263 16.67 -0.15 -2.36
N ILE A 264 15.86 -0.48 -3.36
CA ILE A 264 15.28 0.51 -4.28
C ILE A 264 14.23 1.33 -3.53
N ALA A 265 14.54 2.60 -3.33
CA ALA A 265 13.63 3.57 -2.74
C ALA A 265 12.76 4.22 -3.84
N CYS A 266 11.44 4.15 -3.66
CA CYS A 266 10.45 4.74 -4.56
C CYS A 266 9.56 5.70 -3.79
N THR A 267 9.28 6.87 -4.39
CA THR A 267 8.29 7.80 -3.88
C THR A 267 6.89 7.17 -3.92
N PRO A 268 5.93 7.67 -3.13
CA PRO A 268 4.55 7.18 -3.18
C PRO A 268 3.84 7.29 -4.55
N ASP A 269 4.34 8.11 -5.49
CA ASP A 269 3.86 8.17 -6.88
C ASP A 269 4.65 7.28 -7.87
N GLY A 270 5.36 6.28 -7.36
CA GLY A 270 6.08 5.28 -8.14
C GLY A 270 7.37 5.77 -8.82
N LYS A 271 7.80 7.02 -8.61
CA LYS A 271 9.10 7.48 -9.15
C LYS A 271 10.25 6.97 -8.26
N TYR A 272 11.48 7.00 -8.79
CA TYR A 272 12.67 6.74 -7.96
C TYR A 272 12.87 7.89 -6.97
N GLU A 273 13.13 7.59 -5.70
CA GLU A 273 13.59 8.62 -4.76
C GLU A 273 14.98 9.13 -5.21
N THR A 274 15.08 10.42 -5.50
CA THR A 274 16.35 11.06 -5.84
C THR A 274 17.30 10.94 -4.66
N GLN A 275 18.36 10.14 -4.80
CA GLN A 275 19.37 9.98 -3.77
C GLN A 275 20.13 11.30 -3.60
N THR A 276 19.77 12.07 -2.57
CA THR A 276 20.62 13.13 -2.04
C THR A 276 21.95 12.51 -1.62
N GLN A 277 23.04 13.06 -2.16
CA GLN A 277 24.41 12.75 -1.77
C GLN A 277 24.75 13.38 -0.42
#